data_AF-A0A932LXD8-F1
#
_entry.id   AF-A0A932LXD8-F1
#
_cell.length_a   1.000
_cell.length_b   1.000
_cell.length_c   1.000
_cell.angle_alpha   90.00
_cell.angle_beta   90.00
_cell.angle_gamma   90.00
#
_symmetry.space_group_name_H-M   'P 1'
#
loop_
_entity.id
_entity.type
_entity.pdbx_description
1 polymer ?
#
loop_
_entity_poly.entity_id
_entity_poly.type
_entity_poly.pdbx_seq_one_letter_code
_entity_poly.pdbx_strand_id
1 'polypeptide(L)'
;MDMWPYRARTVALLRRYARASVEVGRLPSLLGREYFRARASSYPMASFEDVVIFVHDMDTMLHRLNPFQQQLIAMNVLEEYSMPEVARLVACPLRTVEREVPDALDVLSLALLEGGLIRRM
;
A
#
# COMPACT_ATOMS: atom_id res chain seq x y z
N MET A 1 6.86 -4.95 -19.05
CA MET A 1 6.08 -3.70 -19.26
C MET A 1 6.53 -2.74 -18.20
N ASP A 2 6.91 -1.53 -18.59
CA ASP A 2 7.45 -0.55 -17.64
C ASP A 2 6.34 0.00 -16.74
N MET A 3 6.38 -0.32 -15.45
CA MET A 3 5.35 0.09 -14.47
C MET A 3 5.69 1.40 -13.75
N TRP A 4 6.88 1.95 -13.96
CA TRP A 4 7.33 3.20 -13.34
C TRP A 4 6.34 4.38 -13.45
N PRO A 5 5.57 4.58 -14.55
CA PRO A 5 4.62 5.70 -14.65
C PRO A 5 3.44 5.57 -13.67
N TYR A 6 3.14 4.34 -13.23
CA TYR A 6 2.01 4.04 -12.36
C TYR A 6 2.36 4.15 -10.87
N ARG A 7 3.64 4.08 -10.49
CA ARG A 7 4.10 4.05 -9.08
C ARG A 7 3.51 5.17 -8.23
N ALA A 8 3.48 6.41 -8.75
CA ALA A 8 2.92 7.55 -8.03
C ALA A 8 1.42 7.40 -7.76
N ARG A 9 0.66 6.85 -8.72
CA ARG A 9 -0.77 6.56 -8.56
C ARG A 9 -0.99 5.41 -7.58
N THR A 10 -0.15 4.38 -7.65
CA THR A 10 -0.18 3.24 -6.72
C THR A 10 0.08 3.69 -5.28
N VAL A 11 1.07 4.54 -5.03
CA VAL A 11 1.33 5.13 -3.71
C VAL A 11 0.14 5.97 -3.23
N ALA A 12 -0.43 6.80 -4.10
CA ALA A 12 -1.62 7.59 -3.75
C ALA A 12 -2.82 6.70 -3.38
N LEU A 13 -3.01 5.59 -4.11
CA LEU A 13 -4.08 4.63 -3.85
C LEU A 13 -3.85 3.85 -2.54
N LEU A 14 -2.62 3.43 -2.25
CA LEU A 14 -2.24 2.81 -0.98
C LEU A 14 -2.51 3.73 0.21
N ARG A 15 -2.19 5.03 0.09
CA ARG A 15 -2.51 6.02 1.12
C ARG A 15 -4.01 6.25 1.29
N ARG A 16 -4.77 6.20 0.18
CA ARG A 16 -6.24 6.25 0.24
C ARG A 16 -6.81 5.01 0.93
N TYR A 17 -6.29 3.83 0.61
CA TYR A 17 -6.62 2.58 1.27
C TYR A 17 -6.37 2.65 2.77
N ALA A 18 -5.19 3.11 3.20
CA ALA A 18 -4.86 3.25 4.62
C ALA A 18 -5.89 4.10 5.39
N ARG A 19 -6.37 5.19 4.78
CA ARG A 19 -7.43 6.04 5.36
C ARG A 19 -8.78 5.34 5.37
N ALA A 20 -9.17 4.74 4.25
CA ALA A 20 -10.45 4.04 4.10
C ALA A 20 -10.59 2.85 5.06
N SER A 21 -9.51 2.11 5.30
CA SER A 21 -9.51 1.02 6.29
C SER A 21 -9.90 1.53 7.67
N VAL A 22 -9.29 2.63 8.13
CA VAL A 22 -9.59 3.25 9.43
C VAL A 22 -11.07 3.68 9.52
N GLU A 23 -11.62 4.25 8.46
CA GLU A 23 -13.03 4.69 8.41
C GLU A 23 -14.02 3.52 8.54
N VAL A 24 -13.68 2.34 8.01
CA VAL A 24 -14.49 1.11 8.10
C VAL A 24 -14.27 0.38 9.45
N GLY A 25 -13.42 0.93 10.34
CA GLY A 25 -13.05 0.28 11.60
C GLY A 25 -12.20 -0.98 11.42
N ARG A 26 -11.57 -1.13 10.24
CA ARG A 26 -10.66 -2.23 9.93
C ARG A 26 -9.22 -1.72 9.88
N LEU A 27 -8.29 -2.54 10.33
CA LEU A 27 -6.87 -2.27 10.07
C LEU A 27 -6.53 -2.77 8.66
N PRO A 28 -5.68 -2.05 7.90
CA PRO A 28 -5.06 -2.61 6.72
C PRO A 28 -4.50 -4.01 7.00
N SER A 29 -4.80 -4.99 6.14
CA SER A 29 -4.42 -6.40 6.37
C SER A 29 -2.92 -6.59 6.59
N LEU A 30 -2.10 -5.71 6.00
CA LEU A 30 -0.64 -5.71 6.12
C LEU A 30 -0.10 -5.31 7.49
N LEU A 31 -0.89 -4.64 8.34
CA LEU A 31 -0.39 -3.98 9.55
C LEU A 31 -0.58 -4.80 10.83
N GLY A 32 -1.28 -5.93 10.79
CA GLY A 32 -1.49 -6.75 11.99
C GLY A 32 -2.15 -5.96 13.15
N ARG A 33 -2.08 -6.52 14.37
CA ARG A 33 -2.80 -6.00 15.55
C ARG A 33 -2.16 -4.78 16.23
N GLU A 34 -0.97 -4.33 15.82
CA GLU A 34 -0.18 -3.40 16.63
C GLU A 34 0.48 -2.29 15.80
N TYR A 35 0.16 -1.05 16.21
CA TYR A 35 0.77 0.25 15.90
C TYR A 35 0.63 0.80 14.47
N PHE A 36 -0.44 1.58 14.25
CA PHE A 36 -0.58 2.45 13.08
C PHE A 36 -0.28 3.92 13.44
N ARG A 37 0.43 4.61 12.55
CA ARG A 37 0.75 6.04 12.66
C ARG A 37 0.15 6.82 11.50
N ALA A 38 -1.17 6.80 11.31
CA ALA A 38 -1.80 7.76 10.39
C ALA A 38 -2.88 8.63 11.01
N ARG A 39 -3.00 9.80 10.38
CA ARG A 39 -3.84 10.91 10.80
C ARG A 39 -5.06 10.93 9.86
N ALA A 40 -6.22 10.53 10.36
CA ALA A 40 -7.46 10.58 9.61
C ALA A 40 -8.01 12.03 9.58
N SER A 41 -8.42 12.50 8.41
CA SER A 41 -9.16 13.75 8.21
C SER A 41 -10.41 13.43 7.40
N SER A 42 -11.58 13.84 7.89
CA SER A 42 -12.88 13.53 7.29
C SER A 42 -13.10 14.28 5.96
N TYR A 43 -13.61 13.57 4.95
CA TYR A 43 -14.08 14.14 3.67
C TYR A 43 -15.37 13.41 3.23
N PRO A 44 -16.25 13.97 2.37
CA PRO A 44 -17.48 13.32 1.97
C PRO A 44 -17.17 12.10 1.09
N MET A 45 -17.74 10.94 1.45
CA MET A 45 -17.50 9.67 0.77
C MET A 45 -18.71 9.21 -0.05
N ALA A 46 -18.43 8.35 -1.03
CA ALA A 46 -19.41 7.43 -1.62
C ALA A 46 -20.00 6.49 -0.54
N SER A 47 -20.98 5.64 -0.89
CA SER A 47 -21.68 4.76 0.06
C SER A 47 -20.69 3.93 0.90
N PHE A 48 -21.04 3.60 2.15
CA PHE A 48 -20.24 2.73 3.02
C PHE A 48 -19.87 1.40 2.32
N GLU A 49 -20.80 0.86 1.54
CA GLU A 49 -20.59 -0.34 0.73
C GLU A 49 -19.42 -0.20 -0.26
N ASP A 50 -19.32 0.95 -0.94
CA ASP A 50 -18.22 1.22 -1.89
C ASP A 50 -16.86 1.26 -1.18
N VAL A 51 -16.82 1.76 0.05
CA VAL A 51 -15.60 1.81 0.87
C VAL A 51 -15.17 0.41 1.28
N VAL A 52 -16.11 -0.42 1.72
CA VAL A 52 -15.83 -1.81 2.10
C VAL A 52 -15.32 -2.62 0.90
N ILE A 53 -15.96 -2.50 -0.25
CA ILE A 53 -15.53 -3.14 -1.50
C ILE A 53 -14.11 -2.68 -1.86
N PHE A 54 -13.86 -1.38 -1.83
CA PHE A 54 -12.54 -0.83 -2.13
C PHE A 54 -11.44 -1.37 -1.19
N VAL A 55 -11.69 -1.40 0.12
CA VAL A 55 -10.74 -1.94 1.10
C VAL A 55 -10.48 -3.43 0.84
N HIS A 56 -11.52 -4.19 0.54
CA HIS A 56 -11.41 -5.63 0.25
C HIS A 56 -10.63 -5.91 -1.04
N ASP A 57 -10.88 -5.17 -2.11
CA ASP A 57 -10.17 -5.32 -3.37
C ASP A 57 -8.69 -4.96 -3.21
N MET A 58 -8.40 -3.89 -2.47
CA MET A 58 -7.02 -3.50 -2.15
C MET A 58 -6.29 -4.55 -1.32
N ASP A 59 -6.95 -5.12 -0.29
CA ASP A 59 -6.40 -6.24 0.47
C ASP A 59 -6.02 -7.39 -0.47
N THR A 60 -6.91 -7.77 -1.39
CA THR A 60 -6.67 -8.85 -2.35
C THR A 60 -5.46 -8.57 -3.25
N MET A 61 -5.28 -7.33 -3.69
CA MET A 61 -4.11 -6.97 -4.52
C MET A 61 -2.80 -6.96 -3.72
N LEU A 62 -2.83 -6.57 -2.44
CA LEU A 62 -1.66 -6.59 -1.57
C LEU A 62 -1.13 -8.02 -1.34
N HIS A 63 -2.01 -9.04 -1.37
CA HIS A 63 -1.61 -10.45 -1.31
C HIS A 63 -0.81 -10.93 -2.54
N ARG A 64 -0.72 -10.14 -3.61
CA ARG A 64 0.17 -10.44 -4.77
C ARG A 64 1.64 -10.20 -4.47
N LEU A 65 1.93 -9.38 -3.46
CA LEU A 65 3.29 -9.16 -2.99
C LEU A 65 3.75 -10.35 -2.14
N ASN A 66 5.03 -10.69 -2.23
CA ASN A 66 5.61 -11.65 -1.29
C ASN A 66 5.67 -11.04 0.14
N PRO A 67 5.83 -11.85 1.20
CA PRO A 67 5.79 -11.33 2.59
C PRO A 67 6.81 -10.22 2.87
N PHE A 68 8.00 -10.29 2.27
CA PHE A 68 9.02 -9.26 2.45
C PHE A 68 8.61 -7.94 1.78
N GLN A 69 8.10 -7.99 0.55
CA GLN A 69 7.58 -6.83 -0.16
C GLN A 69 6.36 -6.22 0.55
N GLN A 70 5.47 -7.04 1.11
CA GLN A 70 4.35 -6.58 1.93
C GLN A 70 4.86 -5.76 3.13
N GLN A 71 5.86 -6.28 3.85
CA GLN A 71 6.46 -5.58 4.98
C GLN A 71 7.09 -4.24 4.55
N LEU A 72 7.83 -4.22 3.42
CA LEU A 72 8.44 -2.99 2.91
C LEU A 72 7.39 -1.94 2.53
N ILE A 73 6.29 -2.34 1.88
CA ILE A 73 5.20 -1.43 1.51
C ILE A 73 4.46 -0.91 2.74
N ALA A 74 4.19 -1.78 3.72
CA ALA A 74 3.59 -1.39 4.98
C ALA A 74 4.41 -0.29 5.66
N MET A 75 5.70 -0.54 5.87
CA MET A 75 6.57 0.39 6.59
C MET A 75 6.86 1.67 5.79
N ASN A 76 7.20 1.54 4.50
CA ASN A 76 7.62 2.71 3.72
C ASN A 76 6.46 3.59 3.24
N VAL A 77 5.33 2.97 2.85
CA VAL A 77 4.22 3.69 2.20
C VAL A 77 3.07 3.96 3.16
N LEU A 78 2.69 2.99 4.00
CA LEU A 78 1.54 3.12 4.91
C LEU A 78 1.91 3.77 6.24
N GLU A 79 3.07 3.42 6.80
CA GLU A 79 3.59 3.98 8.06
C GLU A 79 4.56 5.16 7.85
N GLU A 80 4.93 5.43 6.60
CA GLU A 80 5.77 6.55 6.16
C GLU A 80 7.20 6.55 6.72
N TYR A 81 7.74 5.38 7.09
CA TYR A 81 9.18 5.25 7.40
C TYR A 81 10.02 5.51 6.15
N SER A 82 11.12 6.23 6.31
CA SER A 82 12.12 6.40 5.25
C SER A 82 12.80 5.07 4.93
N MET A 83 13.28 4.87 3.69
CA MET A 83 14.01 3.66 3.31
C MET A 83 15.19 3.33 4.24
N PRO A 84 15.99 4.30 4.74
CA PRO A 84 17.01 4.04 5.75
C PRO A 84 16.46 3.58 7.10
N GLU A 85 15.30 4.07 7.54
CA GLU A 85 14.64 3.58 8.76
C GLU A 85 14.16 2.14 8.58
N VAL A 86 13.49 1.85 7.46
CA VAL A 86 13.04 0.50 7.12
C VAL A 86 14.21 -0.48 7.07
N ALA A 87 15.31 -0.11 6.40
CA ALA A 87 16.51 -0.94 6.31
C ALA A 87 17.07 -1.30 7.69
N ARG A 88 17.10 -0.33 8.62
CA ARG A 88 17.54 -0.56 10.01
C ARG A 88 16.56 -1.46 10.78
N LEU A 89 15.27 -1.21 10.67
CA LEU A 89 14.23 -1.93 11.42
C LEU A 89 14.05 -3.38 10.96
N VAL A 90 14.19 -3.64 9.66
CA VAL A 90 14.09 -4.98 9.06
C VAL A 90 15.45 -5.69 9.00
N ALA A 91 16.52 -5.05 9.51
CA ALA A 91 17.89 -5.57 9.52
C ALA A 91 18.38 -6.05 8.14
N CYS A 92 18.14 -5.25 7.10
CA CYS A 92 18.55 -5.55 5.73
C CYS A 92 19.37 -4.39 5.11
N PRO A 93 20.23 -4.66 4.11
CA PRO A 93 21.00 -3.61 3.45
C PRO A 93 20.10 -2.55 2.81
N LEU A 94 20.44 -1.27 2.93
CA LEU A 94 19.69 -0.17 2.32
C LEU A 94 19.49 -0.37 0.81
N ARG A 95 20.52 -0.83 0.10
CA ARG A 95 20.43 -1.13 -1.34
C ARG A 95 19.37 -2.19 -1.68
N THR A 96 19.11 -3.13 -0.76
CA THR A 96 18.03 -4.11 -0.94
C THR A 96 16.69 -3.40 -0.85
N VAL A 97 16.47 -2.53 0.14
CA VAL A 97 15.23 -1.75 0.28
C VAL A 97 15.01 -0.81 -0.91
N GLU A 98 16.05 -0.09 -1.33
CA GLU A 98 16.01 0.84 -2.47
C GLU A 98 15.66 0.15 -3.79
N ARG A 99 15.97 -1.15 -3.94
CA ARG A 99 15.59 -1.96 -5.10
C ARG A 99 14.17 -2.54 -4.93
N GLU A 100 13.90 -3.16 -3.79
CA GLU A 100 12.71 -3.96 -3.57
C GLU A 100 11.43 -3.12 -3.41
N VAL A 101 11.53 -1.89 -2.89
CA VAL A 101 10.36 -1.00 -2.79
C VAL A 101 9.83 -0.63 -4.19
N PRO A 102 10.66 -0.12 -5.13
CA PRO A 102 10.25 0.05 -6.52
C PRO A 102 9.70 -1.22 -7.18
N ASP A 103 10.34 -2.38 -6.97
CA ASP A 103 9.89 -3.65 -7.56
C ASP A 103 8.53 -4.08 -7.00
N ALA A 104 8.31 -3.93 -5.69
CA ALA A 104 7.01 -4.17 -5.05
C ALA A 104 5.93 -3.23 -5.61
N LEU A 105 6.25 -1.95 -5.80
CA LEU A 105 5.32 -1.01 -6.41
C LEU A 105 4.99 -1.37 -7.86
N ASP A 106 5.93 -1.94 -8.62
CA ASP A 106 5.68 -2.40 -9.99
C ASP A 106 4.77 -3.63 -10.03
N VAL A 107 5.03 -4.63 -9.19
CA VAL A 107 4.16 -5.82 -9.03
C VAL A 107 2.75 -5.39 -8.65
N LEU A 108 2.62 -4.48 -7.69
CA LEU A 108 1.32 -4.00 -7.24
C LEU A 108 0.64 -3.14 -8.30
N SER A 109 1.37 -2.29 -9.02
CA SER A 109 0.82 -1.47 -10.10
C SER A 109 0.22 -2.35 -11.20
N LEU A 110 0.90 -3.44 -11.56
CA LEU A 110 0.39 -4.41 -12.52
C LEU A 110 -0.90 -5.07 -11.99
N ALA A 111 -0.90 -5.56 -10.76
CA ALA A 111 -2.07 -6.17 -10.14
C ALA A 111 -3.28 -5.21 -10.10
N LEU A 112 -3.04 -3.93 -9.75
CA LEU A 112 -4.08 -2.90 -9.71
C LEU A 112 -4.61 -2.53 -11.11
N LEU A 113 -3.77 -2.59 -12.14
CA LEU A 113 -4.19 -2.40 -13.54
C LEU A 113 -5.02 -3.58 -14.03
N GLU A 114 -4.61 -4.81 -13.73
CA GLU A 114 -5.36 -6.03 -14.06
C GLU A 114 -6.71 -6.09 -13.33
N GLY A 115 -6.73 -5.65 -12.06
CA GLY A 115 -7.96 -5.55 -11.26
C GLY A 115 -8.83 -4.33 -11.56
N GLY A 116 -8.43 -3.45 -12.49
CA GLY A 116 -9.21 -2.27 -12.89
C GLY A 116 -9.28 -1.14 -11.85
N LEU A 117 -8.50 -1.22 -10.76
CA LEU A 117 -8.42 -0.20 -9.71
C LEU A 117 -7.63 1.04 -10.15
N ILE A 118 -6.74 0.88 -11.14
CA ILE A 118 -6.07 1.98 -11.84
C ILE A 118 -6.33 1.83 -13.35
N ARG A 119 -6.51 2.97 -14.04
CA ARG A 119 -6.72 2.97 -15.50
C ARG A 119 -5.38 3.05 -16.24
N ARG A 120 -5.31 2.37 -17.40
CA ARG A 120 -4.21 2.53 -18.36
C ARG A 120 -4.10 3.99 -18.79
N MET A 121 -2.87 4.48 -18.91
CA MET A 121 -2.55 5.81 -19.45
C MET A 121 -2.63 5.83 -20.97
#